data_AF-A0A916QRJ4-F1
#
_entry.id   AF-A0A916QRJ4-F1
#
_cell.length_a   1.000
_cell.length_b   1.000
_cell.length_c   1.000
_cell.angle_alpha   90.00
_cell.angle_beta   90.00
_cell.angle_gamma   90.00
#
_symmetry.space_group_name_H-M   'P 1'
#
loop_
_entity.id
_entity.type
_entity.pdbx_description
1 polymer ?
#
loop_
_entity_poly.entity_id
_entity_poly.type
_entity_poly.pdbx_seq_one_letter_code
_entity_poly.pdbx_strand_id
1 'polypeptide(L)'
;MLEVKTIAVNPKNTSQDCSNCGEKVDKELNIRTHSCPHCGIVIDRDWNAAINIKNRAVEHSVFKARGVRRDTGTAKRESLHYSFSLVWEYVT
;
A
#
# COMPACT_ATOMS: atom_id res chain seq x y z
N MET A 1 -10.34 -29.27 8.81
CA MET A 1 -10.62 -27.97 8.16
C MET A 1 -10.11 -26.89 9.09
N LEU A 2 -9.19 -26.04 8.65
CA LEU A 2 -8.73 -24.91 9.47
C LEU A 2 -9.77 -23.79 9.39
N GLU A 3 -10.19 -23.27 10.53
CA GLU A 3 -11.09 -22.13 10.60
C GLU A 3 -10.31 -20.84 10.33
N VAL A 4 -10.56 -20.21 9.18
CA VAL A 4 -9.93 -18.94 8.81
C VAL A 4 -10.91 -17.81 9.06
N LYS A 5 -10.53 -16.88 9.94
CA LYS A 5 -11.32 -15.68 10.23
C LYS A 5 -10.99 -14.58 9.23
N THR A 6 -12.02 -13.95 8.65
CA THR A 6 -11.89 -12.85 7.68
C THR A 6 -12.40 -11.53 8.25
N ILE A 7 -11.92 -10.41 7.69
CA ILE A 7 -12.34 -9.05 8.05
C ILE A 7 -12.67 -8.31 6.76
N ALA A 8 -13.87 -7.72 6.68
CA ALA A 8 -14.26 -6.91 5.55
C ALA A 8 -13.60 -5.51 5.63
N VAL A 9 -13.10 -5.03 4.49
CA VAL A 9 -12.53 -3.68 4.34
C VAL A 9 -13.09 -3.00 3.10
N ASN A 10 -13.07 -1.67 3.06
CA ASN A 10 -13.48 -0.93 1.87
C ASN A 10 -12.44 -1.13 0.74
N PRO A 11 -12.82 -1.65 -0.44
CA PRO A 11 -11.90 -1.91 -1.55
C PRO A 11 -11.65 -0.70 -2.46
N LYS A 12 -12.41 0.39 -2.30
CA LYS A 12 -12.38 1.55 -3.20
C LYS A 12 -10.97 2.13 -3.32
N ASN A 13 -10.56 2.42 -4.56
CA ASN A 13 -9.28 3.02 -4.94
C ASN A 13 -8.00 2.25 -4.54
N THR A 14 -8.08 1.02 -4.04
CA THR A 14 -6.90 0.27 -3.58
C THR A 14 -5.81 0.06 -4.64
N SER A 15 -6.18 -0.02 -5.91
CA SER A 15 -5.22 -0.10 -7.03
C SER A 15 -4.69 1.28 -7.48
N GLN A 16 -5.37 2.36 -7.12
CA GLN A 16 -5.06 3.74 -7.51
C GLN A 16 -4.20 4.44 -6.45
N ASP A 17 -4.57 4.29 -5.18
CA ASP A 17 -3.83 4.86 -4.03
C ASP A 17 -2.47 4.18 -3.89
N CYS A 18 -1.41 4.96 -3.73
CA CYS A 18 -0.07 4.44 -3.52
C CYS A 18 0.07 3.86 -2.11
N SER A 19 0.47 2.59 -2.00
CA SER A 19 0.62 1.92 -0.71
C SER A 19 1.80 2.43 0.12
N ASN A 20 2.70 3.22 -0.48
CA ASN A 20 3.86 3.81 0.18
C ASN A 20 3.58 5.22 0.71
N CYS A 21 3.03 6.12 -0.12
CA CYS A 21 2.84 7.52 0.22
C CYS A 21 1.38 7.97 0.38
N GLY A 22 0.41 7.13 0.01
CA GLY A 22 -1.03 7.42 0.11
C GLY A 22 -1.60 8.27 -1.02
N GLU A 23 -0.77 8.84 -1.89
CA GLU A 23 -1.23 9.70 -2.98
C GLU A 23 -1.89 8.89 -4.11
N LYS A 24 -2.90 9.48 -4.76
CA LYS A 24 -3.65 8.79 -5.82
C LYS A 24 -2.88 8.84 -7.14
N VAL A 25 -2.73 7.68 -7.77
CA VAL A 25 -2.08 7.55 -9.07
C VAL A 25 -3.10 7.06 -10.09
N ASP A 26 -3.72 8.01 -10.80
CA ASP A 26 -4.74 7.74 -11.82
C ASP A 26 -4.18 6.93 -12.99
N LYS A 27 -4.82 5.79 -13.28
CA LYS A 27 -4.43 4.88 -14.36
C LYS A 27 -5.60 3.99 -14.81
N GLU A 28 -5.57 3.61 -16.07
CA GLU A 28 -6.50 2.68 -16.69
C GLU A 28 -6.34 1.23 -16.18
N LEU A 29 -7.37 0.40 -16.40
CA LEU A 29 -7.38 -1.00 -15.96
C LEU A 29 -6.40 -1.91 -16.72
N ASN A 30 -5.91 -1.50 -17.88
CA ASN A 30 -4.87 -2.20 -18.65
C ASN A 30 -3.46 -1.97 -18.08
N ILE A 31 -3.23 -0.90 -17.31
CA ILE A 31 -1.94 -0.60 -16.70
C ILE A 31 -1.75 -1.53 -15.49
N ARG A 32 -0.82 -2.48 -15.60
CA ARG A 32 -0.55 -3.51 -14.58
C ARG A 32 0.59 -3.15 -13.63
N THR A 33 1.37 -2.12 -13.94
CA THR A 33 2.42 -1.60 -13.06
C THR A 33 1.93 -0.35 -12.34
N HIS A 34 2.07 -0.31 -11.01
CA HIS A 34 1.91 0.89 -10.21
C HIS A 34 3.24 1.64 -10.16
N SER A 35 3.34 2.73 -10.93
CA SER A 35 4.47 3.66 -10.89
C SER A 35 4.03 4.98 -10.26
N CYS A 36 4.44 5.24 -9.02
CA CYS A 36 4.01 6.43 -8.29
C CYS A 36 4.92 7.63 -8.57
N PRO A 37 4.42 8.73 -9.17
CA PRO A 37 5.24 9.92 -9.43
C PRO A 37 5.58 10.72 -8.15
N HIS A 38 4.89 10.47 -7.05
CA HIS A 38 5.05 11.22 -5.80
C HIS A 38 6.15 10.68 -4.89
N CYS A 39 6.41 9.37 -4.94
CA CYS A 39 7.42 8.73 -4.09
C CYS A 39 8.35 7.74 -4.82
N GLY A 40 8.15 7.53 -6.12
CA GLY A 40 9.05 6.74 -6.96
C GLY A 40 8.89 5.22 -6.82
N ILE A 41 7.94 4.70 -6.04
CA ILE A 41 7.72 3.24 -5.98
C ILE A 41 7.20 2.71 -7.33
N VAL A 42 7.80 1.61 -7.78
CA VAL A 42 7.40 0.87 -8.99
C VAL A 42 7.20 -0.59 -8.62
N ILE A 43 5.95 -1.04 -8.59
CA ILE A 43 5.56 -2.42 -8.20
C ILE A 43 4.36 -2.90 -9.05
N ASP A 44 4.04 -4.20 -8.98
CA ASP A 44 2.81 -4.71 -9.56
C ASP A 44 1.57 -4.03 -8.91
N ARG A 45 0.56 -3.71 -9.72
CA ARG A 45 -0.65 -3.01 -9.28
C ARG A 45 -1.45 -3.82 -8.27
N ASP A 46 -1.50 -5.13 -8.42
CA ASP A 46 -2.26 -5.99 -7.52
C ASP A 46 -1.51 -6.18 -6.20
N TRP A 47 -0.17 -6.19 -6.24
CA TRP A 47 0.66 -6.12 -5.04
C TRP A 47 0.43 -4.82 -4.25
N ASN A 48 0.42 -3.66 -4.93
CA ASN A 48 0.05 -2.38 -4.33
C ASN A 48 -1.34 -2.43 -3.67
N ALA A 49 -2.33 -2.97 -4.39
CA ALA A 49 -3.69 -3.10 -3.89
C ALA A 49 -3.79 -4.03 -2.67
N ALA A 50 -3.08 -5.16 -2.67
CA ALA A 50 -3.04 -6.10 -1.55
C ALA A 50 -2.44 -5.46 -0.29
N ILE A 51 -1.37 -4.66 -0.43
CA ILE A 51 -0.79 -3.89 0.68
C ILE A 51 -1.83 -2.90 1.22
N ASN A 52 -2.54 -2.17 0.37
CA ASN A 52 -3.58 -1.24 0.81
C ASN A 52 -4.71 -1.94 1.56
N ILE A 53 -5.18 -3.10 1.07
CA ILE A 53 -6.20 -3.93 1.75
C ILE A 53 -5.69 -4.39 3.13
N LYS A 54 -4.45 -4.89 3.19
CA LYS A 54 -3.81 -5.29 4.44
C LYS A 54 -3.73 -4.12 5.42
N ASN A 55 -3.26 -2.97 4.98
CA ASN A 55 -3.10 -1.79 5.82
C ASN A 55 -4.45 -1.34 6.39
N ARG A 56 -5.50 -1.27 5.56
CA ARG A 56 -6.86 -0.96 6.03
C ARG A 56 -7.34 -2.00 7.05
N ALA A 57 -7.14 -3.29 6.80
CA ALA A 57 -7.55 -4.35 7.73
C ALA A 57 -6.83 -4.24 9.10
N VAL A 58 -5.54 -3.88 9.09
CA VAL A 58 -4.75 -3.65 10.30
C VAL A 58 -5.13 -2.33 10.98
N GLU A 59 -5.46 -1.27 10.25
CA GLU A 59 -6.02 -0.03 10.83
C GLU A 59 -7.37 -0.29 11.51
N HIS A 60 -8.18 -1.19 10.95
CA HIS A 60 -9.41 -1.69 11.58
C HIS A 60 -9.14 -2.59 12.81
N SER A 61 -7.89 -3.02 13.04
CA SER A 61 -7.59 -3.93 14.13
C SER A 61 -7.51 -3.21 15.49
N VAL A 62 -8.49 -3.60 16.34
CA VAL A 62 -8.54 -3.57 17.81
C VAL A 62 -8.79 -2.25 18.55
N PHE A 63 -8.51 -1.06 17.99
CA PHE A 63 -8.64 0.20 18.77
C PHE A 63 -10.07 0.66 19.08
N LYS A 64 -11.11 0.22 18.36
CA LYS A 64 -12.49 0.57 18.76
C LYS A 64 -12.93 -0.04 20.10
N ALA A 65 -12.18 -1.01 20.65
CA ALA A 65 -12.42 -1.51 22.00
C ALA A 65 -11.88 -0.56 23.11
N ARG A 66 -11.05 0.44 22.77
CA ARG A 66 -10.54 1.44 23.72
C ARG A 66 -10.67 2.82 23.10
N GLY A 67 -11.67 3.60 23.54
CA GLY A 67 -12.03 4.90 22.98
C GLY A 67 -10.91 5.94 22.94
N VAL A 68 -10.03 5.83 21.94
CA VAL A 68 -9.00 6.81 21.61
C VAL A 68 -9.41 7.46 20.28
N ARG A 69 -9.78 8.74 20.34
CA ARG A 69 -9.93 9.58 19.15
C ARG A 69 -8.54 9.75 18.56
N ARG A 70 -8.36 9.43 17.27
CA ARG A 70 -7.08 9.62 16.57
C ARG A 70 -7.17 10.87 15.72
N ASP A 71 -6.34 11.82 16.09
CA ASP A 71 -6.03 13.00 15.29
C ASP A 71 -5.29 12.53 14.04
N THR A 72 -5.82 12.88 12.87
CA THR A 72 -5.26 12.56 11.56
C THR A 72 -4.00 13.40 11.33
N GLY A 73 -2.87 12.98 11.90
CA GLY A 73 -1.55 13.51 11.59
C GLY A 73 -0.89 12.66 10.51
N THR A 74 -0.89 13.16 9.27
CA THR A 74 -0.21 12.56 8.12
C THR A 74 1.31 12.62 8.32
N ALA A 75 1.89 11.62 8.96
CA ALA A 75 3.34 11.47 9.03
C ALA A 75 3.84 10.90 7.69
N LYS A 76 4.42 11.76 6.84
CA LYS A 76 5.20 11.33 5.67
C LYS A 76 6.34 10.43 6.18
N ARG A 77 6.28 9.14 5.86
CA ARG A 77 7.42 8.22 6.03
C ARG A 77 8.41 8.51 4.91
N GLU A 78 9.62 8.94 5.27
CA GLU A 78 10.74 9.10 4.35
C GLU A 78 11.07 7.76 3.69
N SER A 79 11.07 7.75 2.37
CA SER A 79 11.39 6.60 1.54
C SER A 79 12.89 6.33 1.57
N LEU A 80 13.29 5.16 2.09
CA LEU A 80 14.63 4.64 1.85
C LEU A 80 14.77 4.35 0.36
N HIS A 81 15.54 5.22 -0.29
CA HIS A 81 15.87 5.23 -1.70
C HIS A 81 16.71 3.99 -2.04
N TYR A 82 16.08 2.91 -2.50
CA TYR A 82 16.81 1.73 -2.99
C TYR A 82 17.40 2.07 -4.36
N SER A 83 18.66 2.50 -4.36
CA SER A 83 19.45 2.78 -5.56
C SER A 83 19.56 1.52 -6.43
N PHE A 84 18.87 1.54 -7.56
CA PHE A 84 18.71 0.41 -8.49
C PHE A 84 19.99 0.07 -9.28
N SER A 85 21.11 0.77 -9.04
CA SER A 85 22.35 0.60 -9.81
C SER A 85 23.22 -0.61 -9.41
N LEU A 86 22.89 -1.37 -8.36
CA LEU A 86 23.75 -2.46 -7.86
C LEU A 86 23.17 -3.88 -8.00
N VAL A 87 21.99 -4.06 -8.60
CA VAL A 87 21.37 -5.39 -8.74
C VAL A 87 21.57 -5.97 -10.15
N TRP A 88 21.93 -5.16 -11.15
CA TRP A 88 22.07 -5.60 -12.54
C TRP A 88 23.41 -6.30 -12.88
N GLU A 89 24.39 -6.34 -11.97
CA GLU A 89 25.67 -7.03 -12.19
C GLU A 89 25.69 -8.51 -11.73
N TYR A 90 24.64 -8.99 -11.04
CA TYR A 90 24.61 -10.36 -10.50
C TYR A 90 23.79 -11.37 -11.34
N VAL A 91 23.33 -10.99 -12.54
CA VAL A 91 22.53 -11.88 -13.43
C VAL A 91 23.15 -12.00 -14.83
N THR A 92 24.46 -11.75 -14.99
CA THR A 92 25.22 -12.14 -16.19
C THR A 92 26.17 -13.29 -15.89
#